data_AF-B3VTS7-F1
#
_entry.id   AF-B3VTS7-F1
#
_cell.length_a   1.000
_cell.length_b   1.000
_cell.length_c   1.000
_cell.angle_alpha   90.00
_cell.angle_beta   90.00
_cell.angle_gamma   90.00
#
_symmetry.space_group_name_H-M   'P 1'
#
loop_
_entity.id
_entity.type
_entity.pdbx_description
1 polymer ?
#
loop_
_entity_poly.entity_id
_entity_poly.type
_entity_poly.pdbx_seq_one_letter_code
_entity_poly.pdbx_strand_id
1 'polypeptide(L)' 'EVAWREFYKHVLAHWPYVCMSKPFKYEYSDVEWEYDDALFEKWTSGLTGFPIVDAAMRQCKEMSWMHNRLRM' A
#
# COMPACT_ATOMS: atom_id res chain seq x y z
N GLU A 1 10.88 -14.79 -2.88
CA GLU A 1 10.29 -13.95 -1.81
C GLU A 1 11.26 -13.64 -0.66
N VAL A 2 11.99 -14.63 -0.12
CA VAL A 2 12.92 -14.40 1.01
C VAL A 2 14.02 -13.36 0.71
N ALA A 3 14.60 -13.37 -0.49
CA ALA A 3 15.57 -12.37 -0.89
C ALA A 3 14.98 -10.94 -0.91
N TRP A 4 13.72 -10.77 -1.33
CA TRP A 4 13.03 -9.48 -1.29
C TRP A 4 12.81 -8.99 0.14
N ARG A 5 12.52 -9.90 1.09
CA ARG A 5 12.45 -9.56 2.52
C ARG A 5 13.76 -9.00 3.04
N GLU A 6 14.90 -9.64 2.73
CA GLU A 6 16.22 -9.15 3.17
C GLU A 6 16.62 -7.86 2.45
N PHE A 7 16.29 -7.73 1.16
CA PHE A 7 16.48 -6.50 0.41
C PHE A 7 15.80 -5.30 1.08
N TYR A 8 14.50 -5.38 1.40
CA TYR A 8 13.79 -4.27 2.04
C TYR A 8 14.34 -3.93 3.43
N LYS A 9 14.84 -4.92 4.19
CA LYS A 9 15.53 -4.66 5.47
C LYS A 9 16.82 -3.89 5.25
N HIS A 10 17.63 -4.29 4.26
CA HIS A 10 18.87 -3.58 3.94
C HIS A 10 18.59 -2.16 3.44
N VAL A 11 17.54 -1.98 2.62
CA VAL A 11 17.10 -0.65 2.18
C VAL A 11 16.76 0.25 3.37
N LEU A 12 15.96 -0.26 4.32
CA LEU A 12 15.61 0.50 5.53
C LEU A 12 16.86 0.87 6.37
N ALA A 13 17.82 -0.05 6.49
CA ALA A 13 19.04 0.18 7.26
C ALA A 13 19.96 1.25 6.62
N HIS A 14 20.07 1.28 5.29
CA HIS A 14 20.94 2.22 4.58
C HIS A 14 20.27 3.58 4.32
N TRP A 15 18.95 3.60 4.16
CA TRP A 15 18.17 4.80 3.86
C TRP A 15 17.04 4.98 4.90
N PRO A 16 17.36 5.40 6.14
CA PRO A 16 16.39 5.45 7.24
C PRO A 16 15.23 6.42 6.98
N TYR A 17 15.36 7.37 6.05
CA TYR A 17 14.27 8.28 5.71
C TYR A 17 13.03 7.58 5.14
N VAL A 18 13.14 6.34 4.65
CA VAL A 18 12.01 5.57 4.11
C VAL A 18 10.96 5.23 5.16
N CYS A 19 11.31 5.24 6.47
CA CYS A 19 10.33 5.09 7.56
C CYS A 19 9.88 6.42 8.17
N MET A 20 10.28 7.56 7.60
CA MET A 20 9.97 8.90 8.11
C MET A 20 8.90 9.61 7.26
N SER A 21 7.95 8.83 6.71
CA SER A 21 6.88 9.32 5.83
C SER A 21 7.37 10.08 4.59
N LYS A 22 8.54 9.70 4.06
CA LYS A 22 9.09 10.28 2.82
C LYS A 22 9.07 9.25 1.69
N PRO A 23 8.76 9.66 0.45
CA PRO A 23 8.90 8.77 -0.70
C PRO A 23 10.37 8.40 -0.92
N PHE A 24 10.62 7.24 -1.51
CA PHE A 24 11.99 6.80 -1.79
C PHE A 24 12.71 7.72 -2.78
N LYS A 25 11.98 8.17 -3.82
CA LYS A 25 12.43 9.18 -4.78
C LYS A 25 11.87 10.54 -4.37
N TYR A 26 12.77 11.49 -4.10
CA TYR A 26 12.39 12.82 -3.62
C TYR A 26 11.58 13.64 -4.62
N GLU A 27 11.72 13.37 -5.92
CA GLU A 27 10.96 14.02 -7.00
C GLU A 27 9.44 13.87 -6.84
N TYR A 28 8.98 12.82 -6.13
CA TYR A 28 7.56 12.60 -5.86
C TYR A 28 7.07 13.23 -4.54
N SER A 29 7.91 14.00 -3.84
CA SER A 29 7.50 14.64 -2.57
C SER A 29 6.48 15.76 -2.80
N ASP A 30 6.50 16.35 -3.98
CA ASP A 30 5.64 17.49 -4.36
C ASP A 30 4.42 17.07 -5.18
N VAL A 31 4.09 15.77 -5.19
CA VAL A 31 2.86 15.28 -5.84
C VAL A 31 1.65 15.73 -5.04
N GLU A 32 0.79 16.54 -5.66
CA GLU A 32 -0.51 16.89 -5.11
C GLU A 32 -1.47 15.70 -5.28
N TRP A 33 -1.84 15.08 -4.16
CA TRP A 33 -2.80 13.99 -4.13
C TRP A 33 -4.22 14.53 -4.00
N GLU A 34 -5.17 13.85 -4.65
CA GLU A 34 -6.59 14.06 -4.42
C GLU A 34 -6.98 13.42 -3.07
N TYR A 35 -7.49 14.24 -2.15
CA TYR A 35 -7.98 13.79 -0.86
C TYR A 35 -9.51 13.81 -0.87
N ASP A 36 -10.10 12.67 -1.24
CA ASP A 36 -11.55 12.43 -1.15
C ASP A 36 -11.82 11.30 -0.14
N ASP A 37 -12.32 11.68 1.02
CA ASP A 37 -12.63 10.75 2.12
C ASP A 37 -13.71 9.72 1.73
N ALA A 38 -14.66 10.09 0.87
CA ALA A 38 -15.72 9.19 0.44
C ALA A 38 -15.19 8.12 -0.52
N LEU A 39 -14.25 8.47 -1.40
CA LEU A 39 -13.55 7.50 -2.24
C LEU A 39 -12.67 6.57 -1.40
N PHE A 40 -11.97 7.12 -0.39
CA PHE A 40 -11.16 6.32 0.53
C PHE A 40 -12.00 5.34 1.35
N GLU A 41 -13.17 5.76 1.85
CA GLU A 41 -14.09 4.88 2.60
C GLU A 41 -14.63 3.74 1.72
N LYS A 42 -14.97 4.02 0.46
CA LYS A 42 -15.38 2.98 -0.50
C LYS A 42 -14.27 1.96 -0.75
N TRP A 43 -13.02 2.41 -0.87
CA TRP A 43 -11.88 1.53 -1.05
C TRP A 43 -11.64 0.65 0.18
N THR A 44 -11.56 1.24 1.37
CA THR A 44 -11.36 0.49 2.63
C THR A 44 -12.49 -0.49 2.92
N SER A 45 -13.71 -0.22 2.46
CA SER A 45 -14.88 -1.09 2.62
C SER A 45 -15.05 -2.13 1.51
N GLY A 46 -14.27 -2.07 0.42
CA GLY A 46 -14.43 -2.96 -0.74
C GLY A 46 -15.76 -2.74 -1.48
N LEU A 47 -16.09 -1.47 -1.75
CA LEU A 47 -17.26 -0.99 -2.48
C LEU A 47 -16.85 -0.07 -3.65
N THR A 48 -15.71 -0.35 -4.26
CA THR A 48 -15.17 0.40 -5.41
C THR A 48 -15.93 0.12 -6.70
N GLY A 49 -16.64 -1.02 -6.77
CA GLY A 49 -17.33 -1.48 -7.98
C GLY A 49 -16.46 -2.35 -8.88
N PHE A 50 -15.19 -2.54 -8.55
CA PHE A 50 -14.27 -3.45 -9.24
C PHE A 50 -14.19 -4.77 -8.47
N PRO A 51 -14.74 -5.89 -9.01
CA PRO A 51 -14.88 -7.13 -8.26
C PRO A 51 -13.58 -7.67 -7.66
N ILE A 52 -12.44 -7.53 -8.36
CA ILE A 52 -11.15 -8.01 -7.88
C ILE A 52 -10.60 -7.18 -6.72
N VAL A 53 -10.78 -5.86 -6.76
CA VAL A 53 -10.33 -4.93 -5.70
C VAL A 53 -11.21 -5.10 -4.48
N ASP A 54 -12.53 -5.18 -4.69
CA ASP A 54 -13.50 -5.35 -3.61
C ASP A 54 -13.30 -6.67 -2.86
N ALA A 55 -13.03 -7.77 -3.58
CA ALA A 55 -12.71 -9.05 -2.97
C ALA A 55 -11.42 -9.01 -2.14
N ALA A 56 -10.37 -8.34 -2.65
CA ALA A 56 -9.11 -8.17 -1.94
C ALA A 56 -9.29 -7.40 -0.62
N MET A 57 -9.99 -6.26 -0.67
CA MET A 57 -10.22 -5.42 0.50
C MET A 57 -11.08 -6.11 1.55
N ARG A 58 -12.11 -6.86 1.13
CA ARG A 58 -12.91 -7.70 2.04
C ARG A 58 -12.07 -8.80 2.70
N GLN A 59 -11.22 -9.49 1.93
CA GLN A 59 -10.30 -10.49 2.48
C GLN A 59 -9.36 -9.88 3.53
N CYS A 60 -8.79 -8.71 3.24
CA CYS A 60 -7.92 -8.00 4.18
C CYS A 60 -8.65 -7.67 5.49
N LYS A 61 -9.89 -7.16 5.39
CA LYS A 61 -10.71 -6.76 6.53
C LYS A 61 -11.11 -7.94 7.42
N GLU A 62 -11.46 -9.07 6.82
CA GLU A 62 -11.96 -10.24 7.55
C GLU A 62 -10.83 -11.14 8.08
N MET A 63 -9.76 -11.32 7.30
CA MET A 63 -8.71 -12.32 7.59
C MET A 63 -7.39 -11.68 8.02
N SER A 64 -7.26 -10.35 7.96
CA SER A 64 -5.99 -9.64 8.19
C SER A 64 -4.82 -10.14 7.34
N TRP A 65 -5.14 -10.79 6.23
CA TRP A 65 -4.19 -11.33 5.27
C TRP A 65 -4.74 -11.13 3.86
N MET A 66 -3.86 -10.76 2.94
CA MET A 66 -4.18 -10.60 1.53
C MET A 66 -3.08 -11.26 0.70
N HIS A 67 -3.45 -11.97 -0.35
CA HIS A 67 -2.49 -12.58 -1.26
C HIS A 67 -1.61 -11.51 -1.94
N ASN A 68 -0.31 -11.79 -2.15
CA ASN A 68 0.64 -10.81 -2.69
C ASN A 68 0.18 -10.22 -4.04
N ARG A 69 -0.43 -11.02 -4.91
CA ARG A 69 -0.98 -10.55 -6.20
C ARG A 69 -2.05 -9.46 -6.06
N LEU A 70 -2.80 -9.47 -4.96
CA LEU A 70 -3.87 -8.51 -4.72
C LEU A 70 -3.37 -7.24 -4.02
N ARG A 71 -2.13 -7.27 -3.47
CA ARG A 71 -1.45 -6.10 -2.88
C ARG A 71 -0.66 -5.28 -3.90
N MET A 72 -0.39 -5.85 -5.07
CA MET A 72 0.26 -5.19 -6.21
C MET A 72 -0.78 -4.49 -7.06
#